data_AF-A0A157RM26-F1
#
_entry.id   AF-A0A157RM26-F1
#
_cell.length_a   1.000
_cell.length_b   1.000
_cell.length_c   1.000
_cell.angle_alpha   90.00
_cell.angle_beta   90.00
_cell.angle_gamma   90.00
#
_symmetry.space_group_name_H-M   'P 1'
#
loop_
_entity.id
_entity.type
_entity.pdbx_description
1 polymer ?
#
loop_
_entity_poly.entity_id
_entity_poly.type
_entity_poly.pdbx_seq_one_letter_code
_entity_poly.pdbx_strand_id
1 'polypeptide(L)'
;MRKAGAPPQLLAAAEASMRKQGDEAEFEVWPENWAVLEIFLSLATCWTWVAPGFGTPVRTGIPAQEVQAAMTLLGIDRDEWPLTYRRVRDMESAALAVFAQ
;
A
#
# COMPACT_ATOMS: atom_id res chain seq x y z
N MET A 1 -28.98 8.68 -28.15
CA MET A 1 -28.32 9.83 -27.50
C MET A 1 -26.83 9.52 -27.34
N ARG A 2 -25.96 10.24 -28.07
CA ARG A 2 -24.49 10.14 -27.91
C ARG A 2 -24.09 10.92 -26.66
N LYS A 3 -23.66 10.24 -25.59
CA LYS A 3 -23.04 10.89 -24.42
C LYS A 3 -21.54 10.61 -24.45
N ALA A 4 -20.77 11.70 -24.38
CA ALA A 4 -19.31 11.86 -24.50
C ALA A 4 -18.75 12.01 -25.93
N GLY A 5 -18.48 13.25 -26.34
CA GLY A 5 -17.76 13.62 -27.57
C GLY A 5 -16.25 13.45 -27.48
N ALA A 6 -15.78 12.40 -26.81
CA ALA A 6 -14.35 12.12 -26.70
C ALA A 6 -13.82 11.55 -28.03
N PRO A 7 -12.68 12.06 -28.56
CA PRO A 7 -12.00 11.46 -29.71
C PRO A 7 -11.79 9.95 -29.51
N PRO A 8 -11.96 9.09 -30.54
CA PRO A 8 -11.82 7.63 -30.42
C PRO A 8 -10.50 7.18 -29.77
N GLN A 9 -9.42 7.93 -30.02
CA GLN A 9 -8.11 7.73 -29.39
C GLN A 9 -8.10 7.89 -27.86
N LEU A 10 -8.94 8.78 -27.30
CA LEU A 10 -9.05 8.99 -25.86
C LEU A 10 -9.82 7.85 -25.19
N LEU A 11 -10.85 7.33 -25.86
CA LEU A 11 -11.57 6.14 -25.39
C LEU A 11 -10.66 4.91 -25.40
N ALA A 12 -9.91 4.69 -26.49
CA ALA A 12 -8.95 3.60 -26.59
C ALA A 12 -7.81 3.72 -25.55
N ALA A 13 -7.32 4.93 -25.27
CA ALA A 13 -6.32 5.15 -24.24
C ALA A 13 -6.87 4.91 -22.83
N ALA A 14 -8.11 5.31 -22.55
CA ALA A 14 -8.80 5.01 -21.30
C ALA A 14 -9.02 3.51 -21.13
N GLU A 15 -9.52 2.82 -22.16
CA GLU A 15 -9.71 1.37 -22.16
C GLU A 15 -8.39 0.60 -22.01
N ALA A 16 -7.30 1.06 -22.64
CA ALA A 16 -5.97 0.47 -22.48
C ALA A 16 -5.39 0.72 -21.07
N SER A 17 -5.66 1.88 -20.48
CA SER A 17 -5.25 2.20 -19.11
C SER A 17 -6.04 1.36 -18.09
N MET A 18 -7.35 1.20 -18.30
CA MET A 18 -8.22 0.35 -17.50
C MET A 18 -7.88 -1.14 -17.68
N ARG A 19 -7.52 -1.60 -18.88
CA ARG A 19 -7.03 -2.98 -19.09
C ARG A 19 -5.67 -3.25 -18.46
N LYS A 20 -4.78 -2.24 -18.40
CA LYS A 20 -3.54 -2.34 -17.63
C LYS A 20 -3.78 -2.40 -16.12
N GLN A 21 -4.87 -1.82 -15.63
CA GLN A 21 -5.34 -1.99 -14.26
C GLN A 21 -6.07 -3.32 -14.04
N GLY A 22 -6.75 -3.86 -15.06
CA GLY A 22 -7.54 -5.11 -14.97
C GLY A 22 -6.75 -6.41 -14.84
N ASP A 23 -5.42 -6.36 -14.75
CA ASP A 23 -4.57 -7.48 -14.31
C ASP A 23 -4.31 -7.42 -12.78
N GLU A 24 -4.92 -6.46 -12.07
CA GLU A 24 -5.08 -6.51 -10.61
C GLU A 24 -5.91 -7.75 -10.29
N ALA A 25 -5.26 -8.76 -9.72
CA ALA A 25 -5.93 -9.92 -9.15
C ALA A 25 -7.07 -9.43 -8.26
N GLU A 26 -8.31 -9.82 -8.56
CA GLU A 26 -9.46 -9.53 -7.72
C GLU A 26 -9.17 -10.12 -6.33
N PHE A 27 -9.06 -9.24 -5.33
CA PHE A 27 -8.78 -9.64 -3.95
C PHE A 27 -9.81 -9.05 -3.01
N GLU A 28 -10.13 -9.82 -1.97
CA GLU A 28 -10.99 -9.39 -0.87
C GLU A 28 -10.17 -9.39 0.42
N VAL A 29 -10.48 -8.45 1.30
CA VAL A 29 -9.86 -8.31 2.62
C VAL A 29 -10.84 -8.85 3.64
N TRP A 30 -10.45 -9.87 4.39
CA TRP A 30 -11.29 -10.38 5.49
C TRP A 30 -11.57 -9.28 6.52
N PRO A 31 -12.78 -9.23 7.11
CA PRO A 31 -13.19 -8.15 8.02
C PRO A 31 -12.19 -7.85 9.14
N GLU A 32 -11.55 -8.87 9.70
CA GLU A 32 -10.56 -8.76 10.78
C GLU A 32 -9.21 -8.16 10.37
N ASN A 33 -8.96 -8.03 9.06
CA ASN A 33 -7.71 -7.51 8.51
C ASN A 33 -7.84 -6.07 8.01
N TRP A 34 -9.05 -5.52 7.98
CA TRP A 34 -9.29 -4.15 7.49
C TRP A 34 -8.51 -3.11 8.28
N ALA A 35 -8.54 -3.17 9.61
CA ALA A 35 -7.80 -2.24 10.45
C ALA A 35 -6.28 -2.29 10.17
N VAL A 36 -5.71 -3.50 10.03
CA VAL A 36 -4.29 -3.69 9.71
C VAL A 36 -3.94 -3.10 8.34
N LEU A 37 -4.79 -3.35 7.33
CA LEU A 37 -4.61 -2.83 5.99
C LEU A 37 -4.66 -1.30 5.98
N GLU A 38 -5.64 -0.69 6.64
CA GLU A 38 -5.78 0.77 6.73
C GLU A 38 -4.54 1.41 7.39
N ILE A 39 -4.05 0.83 8.49
CA ILE A 39 -2.81 1.26 9.13
C ILE A 39 -1.66 1.18 8.13
N PHE A 40 -1.48 0.04 7.46
CA PHE A 40 -0.39 -0.15 6.51
C PHE A 40 -0.45 0.84 5.33
N LEU A 41 -1.64 1.05 4.75
CA LEU A 41 -1.83 1.99 3.65
C LEU A 41 -1.58 3.45 4.08
N SER A 42 -1.95 3.81 5.32
CA SER A 42 -1.67 5.15 5.87
C SER A 42 -0.16 5.46 5.98
N LEU A 43 0.68 4.43 6.04
CA LEU A 43 2.13 4.52 6.18
C LEU A 43 2.87 4.53 4.84
N ALA A 44 2.15 4.61 3.71
CA ALA A 44 2.72 4.51 2.35
C ALA A 44 3.87 5.51 2.09
N THR A 45 3.89 6.65 2.78
CA THR A 45 4.93 7.69 2.64
C THR A 45 6.01 7.64 3.72
N CYS A 46 5.92 6.73 4.68
CA CYS A 46 6.78 6.70 5.88
C CYS A 46 7.99 5.76 5.76
N TRP A 47 8.33 5.32 4.54
CA TRP A 47 9.46 4.42 4.33
C TRP A 47 10.80 5.10 4.62
N THR A 48 11.67 4.39 5.33
CA THR A 48 13.08 4.73 5.46
C THR A 48 13.81 4.37 4.19
N TRP A 49 14.54 5.33 3.64
CA TRP A 49 15.35 5.18 2.43
C TRP A 49 16.83 5.17 2.79
N VAL A 50 17.56 4.22 2.21
CA VAL A 50 19.03 4.16 2.29
C VAL A 50 19.58 4.28 0.88
N ALA A 51 20.44 5.26 0.65
CA ALA A 51 21.15 5.46 -0.60
C ALA A 51 22.61 5.01 -0.42
N PRO A 52 23.01 3.82 -0.92
CA PRO A 52 24.40 3.43 -0.94
C PRO A 52 25.19 4.31 -1.93
N GLY A 53 26.47 4.58 -1.63
CA GLY A 53 27.28 5.58 -2.36
C GLY A 53 27.40 5.40 -3.88
N PHE A 54 27.11 4.20 -4.42
CA PHE A 54 27.09 3.90 -5.86
C PHE A 54 25.90 3.02 -6.27
N GLY A 55 24.73 3.16 -5.64
CA GLY A 55 23.56 2.34 -5.99
C GLY A 55 22.23 3.10 -5.94
N THR A 56 21.18 2.44 -6.41
CA THR A 56 19.80 2.95 -6.35
C THR A 56 19.35 3.01 -4.88
N PRO A 57 18.67 4.09 -4.44
CA PRO A 57 18.06 4.13 -3.12
C PRO A 57 17.11 2.95 -2.90
N VAL A 58 17.27 2.27 -1.77
CA VAL A 58 16.43 1.15 -1.37
C VAL A 58 15.61 1.51 -0.15
N ARG A 59 14.39 0.98 -0.10
CA ARG A 59 13.54 1.04 1.11
C ARG A 59 14.01 -0.05 2.07
N THR A 60 14.18 0.28 3.35
CA THR A 60 14.61 -0.68 4.37
C THR A 60 13.51 -1.05 5.36
N GLY A 61 12.49 -0.21 5.50
CA GLY A 61 11.36 -0.45 6.39
C GLY A 61 10.64 0.83 6.80
N ILE A 62 9.57 0.68 7.56
CA ILE A 62 8.78 1.73 8.20
C ILE A 62 9.21 1.82 9.67
N PRO A 63 9.56 3.00 10.19
CA PRO A 63 9.93 3.15 11.60
C PRO A 63 8.83 2.69 12.55
N ALA A 64 9.20 2.03 13.65
CA ALA A 64 8.22 1.53 14.64
C ALA A 64 7.36 2.63 15.26
N GLN A 65 7.93 3.82 15.40
CA GLN A 65 7.26 5.01 15.91
C GLN A 65 6.14 5.46 14.97
N GLU A 66 6.34 5.37 13.65
CA GLU A 66 5.31 5.70 12.66
C GLU A 66 4.15 4.70 12.72
N VAL A 67 4.46 3.40 12.83
CA VAL A 67 3.44 2.34 13.01
C VAL A 67 2.64 2.57 14.29
N GLN A 68 3.32 2.84 15.41
CA GLN A 68 2.67 3.12 16.68
C GLN A 68 1.81 4.40 16.61
N ALA A 69 2.29 5.45 15.94
CA ALA A 69 1.55 6.69 15.76
C ALA A 69 0.27 6.45 14.94
N ALA A 70 0.35 5.69 13.84
CA ALA A 70 -0.81 5.32 13.03
C ALA A 70 -1.83 4.50 13.84
N MET A 71 -1.38 3.49 14.60
CA MET A 71 -2.25 2.72 15.49
C MET A 71 -2.95 3.58 16.55
N THR A 72 -2.24 4.60 17.06
CA THR A 72 -2.82 5.55 18.03
C THR A 72 -3.85 6.47 17.37
N LEU A 73 -3.56 6.99 16.18
CA LEU A 73 -4.46 7.89 15.43
C LEU A 73 -5.74 7.20 14.96
N LEU A 74 -5.63 5.93 14.58
CA LEU A 74 -6.77 5.10 14.14
C LEU A 74 -7.53 4.45 15.29
N GLY A 75 -7.13 4.71 16.55
CA GLY A 75 -7.88 4.29 17.73
C GLY A 75 -7.87 2.78 17.96
N ILE A 76 -6.78 2.09 17.60
CA ILE A 76 -6.65 0.65 17.87
C ILE A 76 -6.56 0.40 19.37
N ASP A 77 -7.31 -0.56 19.87
CA ASP A 77 -7.31 -0.95 21.27
C ASP A 77 -5.93 -1.43 21.71
N ARG A 78 -5.44 -0.92 22.86
CA ARG A 78 -4.08 -1.20 23.35
C ARG A 78 -3.80 -2.69 23.57
N ASP A 79 -4.82 -3.46 23.92
CA ASP A 79 -4.72 -4.90 24.10
C ASP A 79 -4.47 -5.64 22.78
N GLU A 80 -4.90 -5.06 21.66
CA GLU A 80 -4.68 -5.60 20.32
C GLU A 80 -3.33 -5.18 19.72
N TRP A 81 -2.67 -4.16 20.29
CA TRP A 81 -1.45 -3.60 19.73
C TRP A 81 -0.37 -4.63 19.38
N PRO A 82 -0.04 -5.62 20.27
CA PRO A 82 1.01 -6.59 19.96
C PRO A 82 0.69 -7.47 18.74
N LEU A 83 -0.59 -7.74 18.47
CA LEU A 83 -1.01 -8.53 17.32
C LEU A 83 -1.07 -7.66 16.07
N THR A 84 -1.73 -6.51 16.14
CA THR A 84 -1.86 -5.56 15.02
C THR A 84 -0.49 -5.10 14.52
N TYR A 85 0.42 -4.76 15.42
CA TYR A 85 1.79 -4.38 15.05
C TYR A 85 2.50 -5.49 14.27
N ARG A 86 2.42 -6.75 14.73
CA ARG A 86 3.04 -7.89 14.02
C ARG A 86 2.44 -8.07 12.63
N ARG A 87 1.12 -7.97 12.49
CA ARG A 87 0.46 -8.09 11.19
C ARG A 87 0.87 -6.97 10.22
N VAL A 88 1.07 -5.74 10.71
CA VAL A 88 1.62 -4.64 9.88
C VAL A 88 3.06 -4.97 9.44
N ARG A 89 3.87 -5.58 10.31
CA ARG A 89 5.23 -6.04 9.96
C ARG A 89 5.22 -7.16 8.91
N ASP A 90 4.22 -8.04 8.93
CA ASP A 90 4.07 -9.06 7.89
C ASP A 90 3.81 -8.42 6.51
N MET A 91 2.95 -7.39 6.45
CA MET A 91 2.69 -6.63 5.21
C MET A 91 3.92 -5.86 4.73
N GLU A 92 4.65 -5.23 5.66
CA GLU A 92 5.92 -4.56 5.36
C GLU A 92 6.94 -5.53 4.75
N SER A 93 7.11 -6.71 5.35
CA SER A 93 8.02 -7.75 4.85
C SER A 93 7.63 -8.19 3.44
N ALA A 94 6.34 -8.43 3.18
CA ALA A 94 5.83 -8.77 1.87
C ALA A 94 6.09 -7.65 0.84
N ALA A 95 5.87 -6.38 1.21
CA ALA A 95 6.13 -5.25 0.33
C ALA A 95 7.63 -5.08 0.02
N LEU A 96 8.51 -5.25 1.02
CA LEU A 96 9.96 -5.22 0.83
C LEU A 96 10.43 -6.32 -0.12
N ALA A 97 9.85 -7.52 -0.04
CA ALA A 97 10.16 -8.61 -0.96
C ALA A 97 9.76 -8.31 -2.42
N VAL A 98 8.72 -7.49 -2.64
CA VAL A 98 8.34 -7.00 -3.97
C VAL A 98 9.27 -5.88 -4.44
N PHE A 99 9.64 -4.94 -3.57
CA PHE A 99 10.54 -3.84 -3.94
C PHE A 99 11.98 -4.26 -4.22
N ALA A 100 12.38 -5.43 -3.72
CA ALA A 100 13.70 -6.00 -3.96
C ALA A 100 13.81 -6.76 -5.29
N GLN A 101 12.69 -7.00 -5.99
CA GLN A 101 12.65 -7.58 -7.34
C GLN A 101 12.95 -6.52 -8.40
#